data_AF-A0AB39MSZ8-F1
#
_entry.id   AF-A0AB39MSZ8-F1
#
_cell.length_a   1.000
_cell.length_b   1.000
_cell.length_c   1.000
_cell.angle_alpha   90.00
_cell.angle_beta   90.00
_cell.angle_gamma   90.00
#
_symmetry.space_group_name_H-M   'P 1'
#
loop_
_entity.id
_entity.type
_entity.pdbx_description
1 polymer ?
#
loop_
_entity_poly.entity_id
_entity_poly.type
_entity_poly.pdbx_seq_one_letter_code
_entity_poly.pdbx_strand_id
1 'polypeptide(L)'
;MNRLVPVPLQGPLPCAGQLVEVPEARYDWLRIDMSPLTQAVTDGTAWLHYDRGVDPEHFVLPQAGPARVWLPVPRRQALRAVRLPVEPALTVRTMAAVVSRHSTEKGEARA
;
A
#
# COMPACT_ATOMS: atom_id res chain seq x y z
N MET A 1 9.20 13.60 10.94
CA MET A 1 9.68 13.16 9.62
C MET A 1 9.18 11.75 9.37
N ASN A 2 8.40 11.53 8.31
CA ASN A 2 7.87 10.20 7.95
C ASN A 2 9.02 9.32 7.46
N ARG A 3 9.06 8.06 7.90
CA ARG A 3 10.06 7.09 7.45
C ARG A 3 9.46 6.24 6.34
N LEU A 4 10.15 6.18 5.21
CA LEU A 4 9.85 5.25 4.13
C LEU A 4 10.63 3.95 4.34
N VAL A 5 9.91 2.83 4.31
CA VAL A 5 10.46 1.48 4.33
C VAL A 5 10.22 0.88 2.96
N PRO A 6 11.27 0.68 2.13
CA PRO A 6 11.11 0.05 0.82
C PRO A 6 10.48 -1.33 0.96
N VAL A 7 9.49 -1.63 0.12
CA VAL A 7 8.95 -2.98 -0.03
C VAL A 7 9.74 -3.65 -1.15
N PRO A 8 10.41 -4.78 -0.89
CA PRO A 8 11.24 -5.43 -1.90
C PRO A 8 10.37 -5.99 -3.02
N LEU A 9 10.55 -5.47 -4.23
CA LEU A 9 9.97 -6.01 -5.46
C LEU A 9 11.08 -6.60 -6.30
N GLN A 10 10.84 -7.72 -6.98
CA GLN A 10 11.80 -8.36 -7.89
C GLN A 10 11.91 -7.64 -9.25
N GLY A 11 11.29 -6.46 -9.39
CA GLY A 11 11.16 -5.69 -10.61
C GLY A 11 9.75 -5.12 -10.76
N PRO A 12 9.43 -4.53 -11.92
CA PRO A 12 8.06 -4.11 -12.24
C PRO A 12 7.08 -5.28 -12.14
N LEU A 13 6.00 -5.09 -11.39
CA LEU A 13 5.04 -6.14 -11.07
C LEU A 13 3.67 -5.78 -11.67
N PRO A 14 3.14 -6.55 -12.65
CA PRO A 14 1.80 -6.30 -13.17
C PRO A 14 0.75 -6.50 -12.07
N CYS A 15 -0.30 -5.69 -12.07
CA CYS A 15 -1.44 -5.85 -11.17
C CYS A 15 -2.33 -7.00 -11.67
N ALA A 16 -2.01 -8.23 -11.30
CA ALA A 16 -2.73 -9.45 -11.67
C ALA A 16 -3.17 -10.26 -10.44
N GLY A 17 -3.44 -9.60 -9.31
CA GLY A 17 -3.88 -10.26 -8.09
C GLY A 17 -2.76 -10.88 -7.23
N GLN A 18 -1.48 -10.61 -7.54
CA GLN A 18 -0.36 -11.16 -6.78
C GLN A 18 -0.33 -10.61 -5.35
N LEU A 19 0.09 -11.47 -4.43
CA LEU A 19 0.36 -11.12 -3.04
C LEU A 19 1.82 -10.65 -2.91
N VAL A 20 2.01 -9.43 -2.41
CA VAL A 20 3.33 -8.83 -2.16
C VAL A 20 3.58 -8.81 -0.66
N GLU A 21 4.64 -9.46 -0.21
CA GLU A 21 5.07 -9.39 1.19
C GLU A 21 5.62 -7.99 1.51
N VAL A 22 5.21 -7.48 2.66
CA VAL A 22 5.67 -6.20 3.20
C VAL A 22 6.41 -6.50 4.50
N PRO A 23 7.56 -5.85 4.80
CA PRO A 23 8.22 -6.04 6.08
C PRO A 23 7.23 -5.84 7.22
N GLU A 24 7.09 -6.83 8.10
CA GLU A 24 6.04 -6.82 9.09
C GLU A 24 6.24 -5.68 10.10
N ALA A 25 5.34 -4.70 10.08
CA ALA A 25 5.28 -3.65 11.08
C ALA A 25 3.94 -2.90 10.99
N ARG A 26 3.75 -1.95 11.91
CA ARG A 26 2.65 -0.99 11.82
C ARG A 26 3.04 0.14 10.86
N TYR A 27 2.15 0.41 9.91
CA TYR A 27 2.27 1.51 8.95
C TYR A 27 0.99 2.33 8.95
N ASP A 28 1.08 3.57 8.46
CA ASP A 28 -0.11 4.41 8.26
C ASP A 28 -0.47 4.50 6.77
N TRP A 29 0.52 4.32 5.88
CA TRP A 29 0.32 4.40 4.44
C TRP A 29 1.20 3.43 3.67
N LEU A 30 0.76 3.07 2.47
CA LEU A 30 1.59 2.53 1.40
C LEU A 30 1.67 3.55 0.27
N ARG A 31 2.88 3.88 -0.14
CA ARG A 31 3.15 4.67 -1.34
C ARG A 31 3.49 3.72 -2.48
N ILE A 32 2.70 3.75 -3.55
CA ILE A 32 2.87 2.86 -4.70
C ILE A 32 3.01 3.72 -5.96
N ASP A 33 4.11 3.55 -6.68
CA ASP A 33 4.30 4.16 -8.00
C ASP A 33 3.93 3.14 -9.09
N MET A 34 3.11 3.56 -10.06
CA MET A 34 2.52 2.69 -11.08
C MET A 34 2.73 3.23 -12.51
N SER A 35 2.68 2.37 -13.53
CA SER A 35 2.73 2.72 -14.97
C SER A 35 2.05 1.65 -15.85
N PRO A 36 1.78 1.91 -17.14
CA PRO A 36 1.12 3.08 -17.70
C PRO A 36 -0.40 2.83 -17.86
N LEU A 37 -1.19 3.79 -17.39
CA LEU A 37 -2.62 3.86 -17.65
C LEU A 37 -2.88 4.37 -19.07
N THR A 38 -3.31 3.51 -19.99
CA THR A 38 -3.81 3.91 -21.32
C THR A 38 -5.26 4.40 -21.28
N GLN A 39 -5.90 4.37 -20.11
CA GLN A 39 -7.29 4.77 -19.87
C GLN A 39 -7.37 6.09 -19.10
N ALA A 40 -8.48 6.81 -19.26
CA ALA A 40 -8.67 8.14 -18.65
C ALA A 40 -8.82 8.08 -17.12
N VAL A 41 -9.51 7.06 -16.59
CA VAL A 41 -9.70 6.82 -15.15
C VAL A 41 -9.62 5.31 -14.90
N THR A 42 -8.89 4.90 -13.87
CA THR A 42 -8.82 3.50 -13.44
C THR A 42 -8.92 3.43 -11.93
N ASP A 43 -9.81 2.60 -11.45
CA ASP A 43 -9.93 2.25 -10.04
C ASP A 43 -9.36 0.87 -9.75
N GLY A 44 -9.09 0.61 -8.48
CA GLY A 44 -8.57 -0.67 -8.05
C GLY A 44 -8.85 -0.91 -6.58
N THR A 45 -8.85 -2.19 -6.20
CA THR A 45 -8.93 -2.60 -4.80
C THR A 45 -7.67 -3.38 -4.45
N ALA A 46 -6.87 -2.83 -3.54
CA ALA A 46 -5.79 -3.57 -2.91
C ALA A 46 -6.33 -4.24 -1.65
N TRP A 47 -5.88 -5.46 -1.35
CA TRP A 47 -6.28 -6.15 -0.11
C TRP A 47 -5.13 -6.14 0.88
N LEU A 48 -5.33 -5.51 2.03
CA LEU A 48 -4.35 -5.36 3.09
C LEU A 48 -4.42 -6.57 4.02
N HIS A 49 -3.36 -7.38 4.06
CA HIS A 49 -3.28 -8.57 4.88
C HIS A 49 -2.57 -8.29 6.20
N TYR A 50 -3.31 -8.49 7.29
CA TYR A 50 -2.82 -8.42 8.66
C TYR A 50 -2.81 -9.81 9.30
N ASP A 51 -2.29 -9.92 10.51
CA ASP A 51 -2.32 -11.15 11.31
C ASP A 51 -3.70 -11.76 11.45
N ARG A 52 -4.72 -10.92 11.69
CA ARG A 52 -6.09 -11.35 11.99
C ARG A 52 -7.08 -10.66 11.08
N GLY A 53 -6.87 -10.80 9.79
CA GLY A 53 -7.87 -10.45 8.79
C GLY A 53 -7.29 -9.73 7.59
N VAL A 54 -8.19 -9.45 6.67
CA VAL A 54 -7.89 -8.81 5.40
C VAL A 54 -8.91 -7.69 5.20
N ASP A 55 -8.43 -6.50 4.87
CA ASP A 55 -9.30 -5.36 4.55
C ASP A 55 -9.12 -4.96 3.08
N PRO A 56 -10.20 -4.62 2.37
CA PRO A 56 -10.10 -3.96 1.08
C PRO A 56 -9.75 -2.49 1.27
N GLU A 57 -8.88 -1.97 0.40
CA GLU A 57 -8.60 -0.54 0.27
C GLU A 57 -8.77 -0.13 -1.20
N HIS A 58 -9.67 0.82 -1.44
CA HIS A 58 -10.01 1.28 -2.78
C HIS A 58 -9.18 2.50 -3.14
N PHE A 59 -8.77 2.59 -4.41
CA PHE A 59 -8.12 3.77 -4.94
C PHE A 59 -8.64 4.10 -6.33
N VAL A 60 -8.51 5.36 -6.70
CA VAL A 60 -8.87 5.86 -8.04
C VAL A 60 -7.68 6.66 -8.58
N LEU A 61 -7.32 6.38 -9.82
CA LEU A 61 -6.31 7.09 -10.58
C LEU A 61 -7.03 7.93 -11.65
N PRO A 62 -7.05 9.27 -11.52
CA PRO A 62 -7.93 10.14 -12.31
C PRO A 62 -7.37 10.50 -13.70
N GLN A 63 -6.20 9.99 -14.07
CA GLN A 63 -5.53 10.35 -15.33
C GLN A 63 -4.66 9.21 -15.88
N ALA A 64 -4.47 9.26 -17.19
CA ALA A 64 -3.53 8.41 -17.92
C ALA A 64 -2.06 8.70 -17.54
N GLY A 65 -1.18 7.70 -17.76
CA GLY A 65 0.26 7.82 -17.53
C GLY A 65 0.74 7.32 -16.16
N PRO A 66 1.99 7.64 -15.78
CA PRO A 66 2.55 7.26 -14.48
C PRO A 66 1.80 7.92 -13.33
N ALA A 67 1.51 7.16 -12.29
CA ALA A 67 0.76 7.63 -11.14
C ALA A 67 1.38 7.18 -9.83
N ARG A 68 1.10 7.94 -8.77
CA ARG A 68 1.43 7.59 -7.39
C ARG A 68 0.15 7.46 -6.59
N VAL A 69 -0.07 6.29 -6.02
CA VAL A 69 -1.17 6.01 -5.09
C VAL A 69 -0.63 6.07 -3.67
N TRP A 70 -1.41 6.70 -2.78
CA TRP A 70 -1.25 6.61 -1.34
C TRP A 70 -2.42 5.81 -0.79
N LEU A 71 -2.19 4.54 -0.45
CA LEU A 71 -3.19 3.69 0.18
C LEU A 71 -3.09 3.86 1.70
N PRO A 72 -4.17 4.24 2.41
CA PRO A 72 -4.15 4.23 3.86
C PRO A 72 -4.05 2.80 4.39
N VAL A 73 -3.42 2.66 5.56
CA VAL A 73 -3.35 1.41 6.32
C VAL A 73 -4.10 1.66 7.64
N PRO A 74 -5.43 1.50 7.67
CA PRO A 74 -6.26 2.02 8.77
C PRO A 74 -6.12 1.19 10.06
N ARG A 75 -5.79 -0.10 9.98
CA ARG A 75 -5.62 -0.92 11.18
C ARG A 75 -4.32 -0.58 11.90
N ARG A 76 -4.37 -0.63 13.22
CA ARG A 76 -3.17 -0.51 14.09
C ARG A 76 -2.36 -1.81 14.20
N GLN A 77 -2.82 -2.89 13.56
CA GLN A 77 -2.12 -4.17 13.53
C GLN A 77 -0.93 -4.12 12.56
N ALA A 78 0.00 -5.06 12.71
CA ALA A 78 1.10 -5.19 11.75
C ALA A 78 0.56 -5.64 10.39
N LEU A 79 0.89 -4.88 9.34
CA LEU A 79 0.65 -5.26 7.96
C LEU A 79 1.76 -6.23 7.53
N ARG A 80 1.38 -7.32 6.88
CA ARG A 80 2.32 -8.38 6.46
C ARG A 80 2.38 -8.56 4.95
N ALA A 81 1.28 -8.29 4.27
CA ALA A 81 1.24 -8.39 2.82
C ALA A 81 0.14 -7.51 2.22
N VAL A 82 0.24 -7.27 0.92
CA VAL A 82 -0.75 -6.56 0.14
C VAL A 82 -1.04 -7.37 -1.11
N ARG A 83 -2.30 -7.72 -1.34
CA ARG A 83 -2.73 -8.27 -2.62
C ARG A 83 -3.01 -7.12 -3.56
N LEU A 84 -2.34 -7.10 -4.70
CA LEU A 84 -2.58 -6.12 -5.75
C LEU A 84 -3.96 -6.34 -6.39
N PRO A 85 -4.57 -5.30 -6.97
CA PRO A 85 -5.76 -5.49 -7.79
C PRO A 85 -5.48 -6.37 -9.00
N VAL A 86 -6.55 -6.89 -9.62
CA VAL A 86 -6.51 -7.51 -10.94
C VAL A 86 -6.89 -6.42 -11.94
N GLU A 87 -5.88 -5.70 -12.43
CA GLU A 87 -6.01 -4.63 -13.41
C GLU A 87 -4.85 -4.70 -14.41
N PRO A 88 -5.04 -5.33 -15.58
CA PRO A 88 -3.96 -5.61 -16.53
C PRO A 88 -3.31 -4.35 -17.12
N ALA A 89 -3.98 -3.20 -17.06
CA ALA A 89 -3.39 -1.92 -17.49
C ALA A 89 -2.40 -1.32 -16.47
N LEU A 90 -2.30 -1.89 -15.26
CA LEU A 90 -1.45 -1.38 -14.20
C LEU A 90 -0.23 -2.26 -13.94
N THR A 91 0.93 -1.61 -13.81
CA THR A 91 2.16 -2.22 -13.33
C THR A 91 2.71 -1.40 -12.17
N VAL A 92 2.92 -2.04 -11.02
CA VAL A 92 3.64 -1.46 -9.89
C VAL A 92 5.13 -1.38 -10.23
N ARG A 93 5.73 -0.21 -10.10
CA ARG A 93 7.17 0.02 -10.30
C ARG A 93 7.93 -0.01 -8.98
N THR A 94 7.41 0.71 -8.00
CA THR A 94 8.01 0.80 -6.66
C THR A 94 6.91 0.85 -5.61
N MET A 95 7.20 0.29 -4.44
CA MET A 95 6.33 0.31 -3.29
C MET A 95 7.15 0.63 -2.04
N ALA A 96 6.61 1.49 -1.18
CA ALA A 96 7.21 1.80 0.12
C ALA A 96 6.11 1.92 1.18
N ALA A 97 6.32 1.25 2.31
CA ALA A 97 5.48 1.41 3.49
C ALA A 97 5.93 2.65 4.29
N VAL A 98 4.99 3.37 4.86
CA VAL A 98 5.24 4.66 5.51
C VAL A 98 4.86 4.57 6.98
N VAL A 99 5.85 4.86 7.83
CA VAL A 99 5.65 4.99 9.27
C VAL A 99 5.56 6.48 9.62
N SER A 100 4.39 6.92 10.08
CA SER A 100 4.20 8.27 10.64
C SER A 100 4.40 8.19 12.15
N ARG A 101 5.06 9.19 12.74
CA ARG A 101 5.33 9.22 14.19
C ARG A 101 4.08 9.47 15.06
N HIS A 102 2.88 9.59 14.49
CA HIS A 102 1.69 10.04 15.20
C HIS A 102 0.98 8.98 16.05
N SER A 103 1.68 7.95 16.56
CA SER A 103 1.04 6.98 17.45
C SER A 103 1.93 6.32 18.51
N THR A 104 2.95 7.03 18.97
CA THR A 104 3.64 6.71 20.23
C THR A 104 3.48 7.87 21.19
N GLU A 105 2.25 8.15 21.65
CA GLU A 105 2.00 9.03 22.81
C GLU A 105 0.52 8.94 23.26
N LYS A 106 0.19 7.87 24.00
CA LYS A 106 -0.79 7.84 25.10
C LYS A 106 -0.90 6.41 25.62
N GLY A 107 -0.13 6.10 26.64
CA GLY A 107 -0.18 4.77 27.25
C GLY A 107 0.69 4.55 28.48
N GLU A 108 1.36 5.55 29.05
CA GLU A 108 2.05 5.42 30.33
C GLU A 108 1.87 6.70 31.15
N ALA A 109 0.74 6.76 31.85
CA ALA A 109 0.56 7.62 33.02
C ALA A 109 -0.65 7.12 33.81
N ARG A 110 -0.45 6.04 34.57
CA ARG A 110 -1.12 5.80 35.86
C ARG A 110 -0.16 5.01 36.74
N ALA A 111 0.65 5.74 37.49
CA ALA A 111 1.12 5.32 38.80
C ALA A 111 0.20 5.98 39.83
#